data_AF-A0A381T267-F1
#
_entry.id   AF-A0A381T267-F1
#
_cell.length_a   1.000
_cell.length_b   1.000
_cell.length_c   1.000
_cell.angle_alpha   90.00
_cell.angle_beta   90.00
_cell.angle_gamma   90.00
#
_symmetry.space_group_name_H-M   'P 1'
#
loop_
_entity.id
_entity.type
_entity.pdbx_description
1 polymer ?
#
loop_
_entity_poly.entity_id
_entity_poly.type
_entity_poly.pdbx_seq_one_letter_code
_entity_poly.pdbx_strand_id
1 'polypeptide(L)' 'MVRIVAEGATEQELAAILVAYEALWPKPSSALEPPAAPTAWRFSGRWWHSGGISTLWG' A
#
# COMPACT_ATOMS: atom_id res chain seq x y z
N MET A 1 -13.34 -0.06 -5.47
CA MET A 1 -13.27 -1.41 -6.05
C MET A 1 -11.82 -1.84 -6.05
N VAL A 2 -11.46 -2.91 -5.35
CA VAL A 2 -10.08 -3.41 -5.31
C VAL A 2 -9.89 -4.39 -6.47
N ARG A 3 -8.79 -4.25 -7.22
CA ARG A 3 -8.42 -5.16 -8.31
C ARG A 3 -7.19 -5.96 -7.87
N ILE A 4 -7.36 -7.27 -7.74
CA ILE A 4 -6.27 -8.21 -7.46
C ILE A 4 -5.79 -8.83 -8.77
N VAL A 5 -4.49 -8.78 -9.01
CA VAL A 5 -3.82 -9.42 -10.15
C VAL A 5 -2.66 -10.24 -9.61
N ALA A 6 -2.56 -11.49 -10.03
CA ALA A 6 -1.46 -12.39 -9.71
C ALA A 6 -1.00 -13.08 -11.00
N GLU A 7 0.05 -12.52 -11.62
CA GLU A 7 0.62 -13.07 -12.86
C GLU A 7 1.13 -14.49 -12.63
N GLY A 8 0.72 -15.43 -13.49
CA GLY A 8 1.12 -16.84 -13.42
C GLY A 8 0.34 -17.69 -12.40
N ALA A 9 -0.58 -17.11 -11.62
CA ALA A 9 -1.44 -17.87 -10.74
C ALA A 9 -2.49 -18.65 -11.53
N THR A 10 -2.74 -19.89 -11.10
CA THR A 10 -3.92 -20.66 -11.52
C THR A 10 -5.20 -20.01 -10.99
N GLU A 11 -6.35 -20.37 -11.56
CA GLU A 11 -7.66 -19.88 -11.08
C GLU A 11 -7.90 -20.23 -9.61
N GLN A 12 -7.46 -21.41 -9.17
CA GLN A 12 -7.62 -21.85 -7.78
C GLN A 12 -6.75 -21.05 -6.82
N GLU A 13 -5.52 -20.72 -7.22
CA GLU A 13 -4.63 -19.84 -6.44
C GLU A 13 -5.17 -18.41 -6.38
N LEU A 14 -5.68 -17.88 -7.50
CA LEU A 14 -6.34 -16.58 -7.51
C LEU A 14 -7.56 -16.56 -6.58
N ALA A 15 -8.36 -17.62 -6.56
CA ALA A 15 -9.48 -17.76 -5.63
C ALA A 15 -9.02 -17.79 -4.16
N ALA A 16 -7.95 -18.52 -3.85
CA ALA A 16 -7.38 -18.56 -2.51
C ALA A 16 -6.86 -17.17 -2.06
N ILE A 17 -6.20 -16.44 -2.97
CA ILE A 17 -5.74 -15.07 -2.72
C ILE A 17 -6.92 -14.14 -2.45
N LEU A 18 -7.99 -14.22 -3.23
CA LEU A 18 -9.20 -13.43 -3.02
C LEU A 18 -9.82 -13.71 -1.65
N VAL A 19 -9.93 -14.97 -1.25
CA VAL A 19 -10.44 -15.36 0.08
C VAL A 19 -9.55 -14.82 1.20
N ALA A 20 -8.23 -14.96 1.07
CA ALA A 20 -7.29 -14.46 2.07
C ALA A 20 -7.34 -12.93 2.19
N TYR A 21 -7.44 -12.22 1.05
CA TYR A 21 -7.58 -10.78 1.02
C TYR A 21 -8.85 -10.34 1.76
N GLU A 22 -10.01 -10.91 1.44
CA GLU A 22 -11.27 -10.56 2.11
C GLU A 22 -11.28 -10.90 3.60
N ALA A 23 -10.59 -11.99 4.00
CA ALA A 23 -10.53 -12.42 5.38
C ALA A 23 -9.58 -11.59 6.25
N LEU A 24 -8.44 -11.16 5.69
CA LEU A 24 -7.35 -10.57 6.44
C LEU A 24 -7.22 -9.06 6.23
N TRP A 25 -7.66 -8.54 5.09
CA TRP A 25 -7.43 -7.14 4.78
C TRP A 25 -8.34 -6.25 5.62
N PRO A 26 -7.79 -5.23 6.31
CA PRO A 26 -8.60 -4.33 7.10
C PRO A 26 -9.55 -3.56 6.19
N LYS A 27 -10.85 -3.59 6.55
CA LYS A 27 -11.82 -2.71 5.90
C LYS A 27 -11.45 -1.26 6.25
N PRO A 28 -11.46 -0.34 5.27
CA PRO A 28 -11.23 1.07 5.57
C PRO A 28 -12.31 1.52 6.56
N SER A 29 -11.89 1.73 7.82
CA SER A 29 -12.70 2.39 8.83
C SER A 29 -12.93 3.82 8.38
N SER A 30 -14.18 4.29 8.40
CA SER A 30 -14.52 5.69 8.11
C SER A 30 -14.09 6.66 9.22
N ALA A 31 -13.37 6.21 10.25
CA ALA A 31 -13.00 7.04 11.39
C ALA A 31 -11.56 6.77 11.83
N LEU A 32 -10.63 7.54 11.26
CA LEU A 32 -9.55 8.25 11.94
C LEU A 32 -8.76 8.99 10.86
N GLU A 33 -8.58 10.29 11.02
CA GLU A 33 -7.59 11.02 10.27
C GLU A 33 -6.24 10.33 10.51
N PRO A 34 -5.58 9.78 9.46
CA PRO A 34 -4.30 9.13 9.65
C PRO A 34 -3.34 10.16 10.27
N PRO A 35 -2.52 9.76 11.26
CA PRO A 35 -1.54 10.68 11.83
C PRO A 35 -0.69 11.25 10.70
N ALA A 36 -0.35 12.53 10.80
CA ALA A 36 0.47 13.22 9.81
C ALA A 36 1.67 12.34 9.45
N ALA A 37 1.81 12.03 8.15
CA ALA A 37 2.86 11.13 7.70
C ALA A 37 4.23 11.69 8.13
N PRO A 38 5.14 10.85 8.65
CA PRO A 38 6.45 11.31 9.07
C PRO A 38 7.21 11.91 7.87
N THR A 39 7.68 13.15 8.05
CA THR A 39 8.45 13.89 7.03
C THR A 39 9.86 13.35 6.84
N ALA A 40 10.28 12.40 7.70
CA ALA A 40 11.52 11.66 7.60
C ALA A 40 11.32 10.19 7.98
N TRP A 41 11.91 9.27 7.21
CA TRP A 41 11.90 7.84 7.46
C TRP A 41 13.30 7.24 7.26
N ARG A 42 13.58 6.11 7.92
CA ARG A 42 14.90 5.47 7.90
C ARG A 42 14.81 4.05 7.37
N PHE A 43 15.59 3.73 6.34
CA PHE A 43 15.71 2.39 5.80
C PHE A 43 17.18 2.08 5.49
N SER A 44 17.66 0.90 5.86
CA SER A 44 19.07 0.50 5.72
C SER A 44 20.05 1.56 6.27
N GLY A 45 19.70 2.14 7.43
CA GLY A 45 20.52 3.15 8.09
C GLY A 45 20.48 4.56 7.49
N ARG A 46 19.93 4.75 6.28
CA ARG A 46 19.84 6.05 5.59
C ARG A 46 18.54 6.75 5.91
N TRP A 47 18.62 8.06 6.10
CA TRP A 47 17.45 8.94 6.26
C TRP A 47 16.93 9.37 4.90
N TRP A 48 15.61 9.33 4.76
CA TRP A 48 14.86 9.72 3.58
C TRP A 48 13.82 10.75 4.02
N HIS A 49 13.70 11.85 3.30
CA HIS A 49 12.70 12.87 3.58
C HIS A 49 11.55 12.74 2.60
N SER A 50 10.32 12.65 3.11
CA SER A 50 9.10 12.68 2.30
C SER A 50 8.75 14.13 2.00
N GLY A 51 9.66 14.83 1.31
CA GLY A 51 9.54 16.25 0.96
C GLY A 51 9.82 16.44 -0.52
N GLY A 52 8.76 16.55 -1.32
CA GLY A 52 8.76 17.06 -2.69
C GLY A 52 9.64 16.30 -3.68
N ILE A 53 9.01 15.48 -4.54
CA ILE A 53 9.41 15.54 -5.95
C ILE A 53 9.08 16.97 -6.36
N SER A 54 10.06 17.87 -6.22
CA SER A 54 9.98 19.19 -6.80
C SER A 54 9.90 18.93 -8.30
N THR A 55 8.72 19.17 -8.87
CA THR A 55 8.51 19.25 -10.31
C THR A 55 9.29 20.47 -10.79
N LEU A 56 10.62 20.36 -10.89
CA LEU A 56 11.45 21.24 -11.70
C LEU A 56 11.38 20.74 -13.15
N TRP A 57 10.18 20.86 -13.71
CA TRP A 57 9.91 20.88 -15.14
C TRP A 57 8.83 21.94 -15.35
N GLY A 58 9.24 23.11 -15.83
CA GLY A 58 8.38 24.27 -16.10
C GLY A 58 9.09 25.58 -15.76
#